data_AF-A0A7W8DFJ4-F1
#
_entry.id   AF-A0A7W8DFJ4-F1
#
_cell.length_a   1.000
_cell.length_b   1.000
_cell.length_c   1.000
_cell.angle_alpha   90.00
_cell.angle_beta   90.00
_cell.angle_gamma   90.00
#
_symmetry.space_group_name_H-M   'P 1'
#
loop_
_entity.id
_entity.type
_entity.pdbx_description
1 polymer ?
#
loop_
_entity_poly.entity_id
_entity_poly.type
_entity_poly.pdbx_seq_one_letter_code
_entity_poly.pdbx_strand_id
1 'polypeptide(L)'
;MAGGDGTLVMGVLARLGGVLIGLFSVFGALFVGVVTPAMLAGACALVAAVLPARPRRGATAMLGLALLGLAFQLGDVAVYYLRYAIPGNYYAWPLAALDFGVLWMLAAYAARMRRR
;
A
#
# COMPACT_ATOMS: atom_id res chain seq x y z
N MET A 1 -27.98 3.06 15.47
CA MET A 1 -26.54 3.29 15.72
C MET A 1 -25.74 2.00 15.50
N ALA A 2 -25.64 1.49 14.25
CA ALA A 2 -25.08 0.15 13.96
C ALA A 2 -23.97 0.18 12.89
N GLY A 3 -23.03 1.13 12.96
CA GLY A 3 -22.01 1.34 11.92
C GLY A 3 -20.55 1.38 12.41
N GLY A 4 -20.31 0.95 13.66
CA GLY A 4 -19.01 1.04 14.34
C GLY A 4 -18.05 -0.10 13.98
N ASP A 5 -18.50 -1.35 14.12
CA ASP A 5 -17.61 -2.51 14.21
C ASP A 5 -16.91 -2.85 12.89
N GLY A 6 -17.64 -2.83 11.77
CA GLY A 6 -17.05 -3.11 10.46
C GLY A 6 -16.00 -2.09 10.00
N THR A 7 -16.09 -0.84 10.48
CA THR A 7 -15.09 0.19 10.12
C THR A 7 -13.80 0.03 10.93
N LEU A 8 -13.93 -0.42 12.19
CA LEU A 8 -12.80 -0.70 13.07
C LEU A 8 -12.05 -1.94 12.58
N VAL A 9 -12.75 -3.03 12.27
CA VAL A 9 -12.14 -4.27 11.75
C VAL A 9 -11.42 -4.00 10.43
N MET A 10 -12.07 -3.29 9.49
CA MET A 10 -11.44 -2.89 8.23
C MET A 10 -10.19 -2.02 8.45
N GLY A 11 -10.25 -1.08 9.39
CA GLY A 11 -9.12 -0.21 9.73
C GLY A 11 -7.94 -0.97 10.34
N VAL A 12 -8.22 -1.91 11.24
CA VAL A 12 -7.19 -2.77 11.87
C VAL A 12 -6.54 -3.66 10.82
N LEU A 13 -7.34 -4.34 9.99
CA LEU A 13 -6.81 -5.21 8.93
C LEU A 13 -6.00 -4.45 7.88
N ALA A 14 -6.46 -3.27 7.45
CA ALA A 14 -5.74 -2.45 6.46
C ALA A 14 -4.39 -1.99 7.01
N ARG A 15 -4.34 -1.63 8.30
CA ARG A 15 -3.10 -1.18 8.94
C ARG A 15 -2.15 -2.33 9.21
N LEU A 16 -2.63 -3.46 9.73
CA LEU A 16 -1.80 -4.65 9.92
C LEU A 16 -1.23 -5.15 8.60
N GLY A 17 -2.06 -5.23 7.55
CA GLY A 17 -1.61 -5.53 6.20
C GLY A 17 -0.56 -4.54 5.69
N GLY A 18 -0.81 -3.23 5.87
CA GLY A 18 0.11 -2.16 5.47
C GLY A 18 1.46 -2.23 6.17
N VAL A 19 1.47 -2.54 7.47
CA VAL A 19 2.71 -2.71 8.24
C VAL A 19 3.47 -3.95 7.79
N LEU A 20 2.80 -5.10 7.69
CA LEU A 20 3.45 -6.37 7.35
C LEU A 20 4.04 -6.33 5.93
N ILE A 21 3.26 -5.88 4.96
CA ILE A 21 3.70 -5.77 3.58
C ILE A 21 4.76 -4.67 3.43
N GLY A 22 4.54 -3.52 4.07
CA GLY A 22 5.52 -2.43 4.02
C GLY A 22 6.87 -2.83 4.59
N LEU A 23 6.88 -3.55 5.72
CA LEU A 23 8.10 -4.14 6.29
C LEU A 23 8.72 -5.14 5.33
N PHE A 24 7.95 -6.07 4.78
CA PHE A 24 8.45 -7.10 3.87
C PHE A 24 9.08 -6.49 2.61
N SER A 25 8.41 -5.55 1.95
CA SER A 25 8.87 -4.91 0.72
C SER A 25 10.07 -3.99 0.97
N VAL A 26 10.12 -3.29 2.10
CA VAL A 26 11.28 -2.45 2.48
C VAL A 26 12.48 -3.30 2.87
N PHE A 27 12.33 -4.26 3.79
CA PHE A 27 13.43 -5.10 4.24
C PHE A 27 13.92 -6.04 3.14
N GLY A 28 13.02 -6.58 2.32
CA GLY A 28 13.38 -7.41 1.17
C GLY A 28 14.25 -6.66 0.18
N ALA A 29 13.90 -5.41 -0.16
CA ALA A 29 14.70 -4.57 -1.04
C ALA A 29 16.03 -4.14 -0.42
N LEU A 30 16.04 -3.85 0.89
CA LEU A 30 17.26 -3.50 1.64
C LEU A 30 18.27 -4.67 1.64
N PHE A 31 17.79 -5.90 1.79
CA PHE A 31 18.61 -7.11 1.77
C PHE A 31 19.26 -7.37 0.40
N VAL A 32 18.57 -6.98 -0.68
CA VAL A 32 19.04 -7.12 -2.06
C VAL A 32 19.93 -5.93 -2.48
N GLY A 33 19.97 -4.87 -1.68
CA GLY A 33 20.80 -3.69 -1.92
C GLY A 33 20.34 -2.84 -3.11
N VAL A 34 19.09 -2.97 -3.54
CA VAL A 34 18.53 -2.27 -4.70
C VAL A 34 17.28 -1.50 -4.29
N VAL A 35 17.28 -0.18 -4.53
CA VAL A 35 16.08 0.64 -4.38
C VAL A 35 15.18 0.40 -5.58
N THR A 36 14.09 -0.31 -5.37
CA THR A 36 13.07 -0.59 -6.40
C THR A 36 11.82 0.27 -6.19
N PRO A 37 11.03 0.52 -7.25
CA PRO A 37 9.72 1.15 -7.08
C PRO A 37 8.81 0.39 -6.11
N ALA A 38 8.88 -0.95 -6.07
CA ALA A 38 8.18 -1.77 -5.06
C ALA A 38 8.61 -1.45 -3.62
N MET A 39 9.90 -1.15 -3.37
CA MET A 39 10.37 -0.70 -2.05
C MET A 39 9.70 0.61 -1.63
N LEU A 40 9.56 1.56 -2.56
CA LEU A 40 8.90 2.84 -2.31
C LEU A 40 7.40 2.66 -2.08
N ALA A 41 6.75 1.74 -2.79
CA ALA A 41 5.36 1.36 -2.54
C ALA A 41 5.17 0.78 -1.13
N GLY A 42 6.07 -0.12 -0.72
CA GLY A 42 6.11 -0.67 0.64
C GLY A 42 6.32 0.39 1.72
N ALA A 43 7.25 1.32 1.52
CA ALA A 43 7.48 2.44 2.43
C ALA A 43 6.23 3.33 2.56
N CYS A 44 5.55 3.61 1.44
CA CYS A 44 4.29 4.36 1.46
C CYS A 44 3.19 3.61 2.24
N ALA A 45 3.06 2.30 2.05
CA ALA A 45 2.11 1.46 2.79
C ALA A 45 2.40 1.46 4.29
N LEU A 46 3.68 1.34 4.68
CA LEU A 46 4.11 1.36 6.07
C LEU A 46 3.77 2.70 6.74
N VAL A 47 4.16 3.81 6.12
CA VAL A 47 3.91 5.16 6.66
C VAL A 47 2.40 5.43 6.72
N ALA A 48 1.64 5.06 5.68
CA ALA A 48 0.18 5.18 5.64
C ALA A 48 -0.50 4.36 6.76
N ALA A 49 0.02 3.17 7.07
CA ALA A 49 -0.56 2.32 8.10
C ALA A 49 -0.37 2.85 9.53
N VAL A 50 0.76 3.52 9.79
CA VAL A 50 1.08 4.10 11.12
C VAL A 50 0.40 5.46 11.32
N LEU A 51 0.08 6.17 10.24
CA LEU A 51 -0.62 7.45 10.31
C LEU A 51 -2.00 7.32 10.97
N PRO A 52 -2.33 8.20 11.93
CA PRO A 52 -3.65 8.21 12.54
C PRO A 52 -4.70 8.66 11.51
N ALA A 53 -5.76 7.85 11.32
CA ALA A 53 -6.86 8.17 10.41
C ALA A 53 -7.77 9.31 10.91
N ARG A 54 -7.49 9.83 12.10
CA ARG A 54 -8.05 11.07 12.66
C ARG A 54 -6.90 11.92 13.21
N PRO A 55 -6.94 13.26 13.09
CA PRO A 55 -7.98 14.10 12.49
C PRO A 55 -8.02 14.02 10.95
N ARG A 56 -8.95 14.73 10.31
CA ARG A 56 -9.20 14.72 8.84
C ARG A 56 -7.94 14.91 7.99
N ARG A 57 -6.96 15.68 8.49
CA ARG A 57 -5.63 15.85 7.86
C ARG A 57 -4.84 14.54 7.78
N GLY A 58 -4.90 13.72 8.83
CA GLY A 58 -4.28 12.38 8.87
C GLY A 58 -4.92 11.41 7.88
N ALA A 59 -6.25 11.45 7.72
CA ALA A 59 -6.94 10.68 6.68
C ALA A 59 -6.52 11.11 5.25
N THR A 60 -6.36 12.42 5.00
CA THR A 60 -5.87 12.90 3.69
C THR A 60 -4.43 12.48 3.42
N ALA A 61 -3.54 12.56 4.42
CA ALA A 61 -2.16 12.12 4.29
C ALA A 61 -2.06 10.60 4.02
N MET A 62 -2.83 9.81 4.76
CA MET A 62 -2.94 8.36 4.57
C MET A 62 -3.45 8.02 3.17
N LEU A 63 -4.49 8.71 2.69
CA LEU A 63 -5.00 8.54 1.33
C LEU A 63 -3.95 8.91 0.28
N GLY A 64 -3.26 10.04 0.46
CA GLY A 64 -2.22 10.49 -0.46
C GLY A 64 -1.07 9.49 -0.56
N LEU A 65 -0.61 8.96 0.58
CA LEU A 65 0.45 7.95 0.61
C LEU A 65 0.01 6.61 0.02
N ALA A 66 -1.22 6.17 0.30
CA ALA A 66 -1.75 4.95 -0.30
C ALA A 66 -1.82 5.06 -1.83
N LEU A 67 -2.30 6.20 -2.35
CA LEU A 67 -2.33 6.46 -3.79
C LEU A 67 -0.93 6.59 -4.40
N LEU A 68 0.00 7.22 -3.69
CA LEU A 68 1.40 7.32 -4.12
C LEU A 68 2.06 5.93 -4.19
N GLY A 69 1.80 5.07 -3.20
CA GLY A 69 2.26 3.69 -3.22
C GLY A 69 1.71 2.90 -4.40
N LEU A 70 0.43 3.08 -4.74
CA LEU A 70 -0.17 2.47 -5.94
C LEU A 70 0.51 2.95 -7.22
N ALA A 71 0.84 4.23 -7.30
CA ALA A 71 1.55 4.80 -8.45
C ALA A 71 2.96 4.21 -8.58
N PHE A 72 3.70 4.04 -7.47
CA PHE A 72 5.01 3.38 -7.50
C PHE A 72 4.91 1.92 -7.93
N GLN A 73 3.89 1.20 -7.48
CA GLN A 73 3.67 -0.19 -7.89
C GLN A 73 3.32 -0.31 -9.37
N LEU A 74 2.49 0.60 -9.90
CA LEU A 74 2.20 0.67 -11.33
C LEU A 74 3.45 1.01 -12.15
N GLY A 75 4.29 1.91 -11.64
CA GLY A 75 5.58 2.24 -12.23
C GLY A 75 6.51 1.03 -12.28
N ASP A 76 6.57 0.23 -11.21
CA ASP A 76 7.33 -1.02 -11.15
C ASP A 76 6.91 -1.99 -12.25
N VAL A 77 5.60 -2.21 -12.38
CA VAL A 77 4.99 -3.07 -13.39
C VAL A 77 5.28 -2.53 -14.80
N ALA A 78 5.17 -1.22 -15.01
CA ALA A 78 5.46 -0.59 -16.30
C ALA A 78 6.94 -0.75 -16.69
N VAL A 79 7.88 -0.51 -15.76
CA VAL A 79 9.32 -0.68 -15.98
C VAL A 79 9.64 -2.12 -16.33
N TYR A 80 9.01 -3.08 -15.66
CA TYR A 80 9.18 -4.49 -15.99
C TYR A 80 8.71 -4.82 -17.41
N TYR A 81 7.49 -4.41 -17.79
CA TYR A 81 6.98 -4.72 -19.13
C TYR A 81 7.79 -4.04 -20.23
N LEU A 82 8.30 -2.83 -19.98
CA LEU A 82 9.21 -2.14 -20.90
C LEU A 82 10.55 -2.86 -21.06
N ARG A 83 11.08 -3.48 -20.00
CA ARG A 83 12.41 -4.13 -20.03
C ARG A 83 12.38 -5.58 -20.49
N TYR A 84 11.34 -6.34 -20.15
CA TYR A 84 11.35 -7.80 -20.31
C TYR A 84 10.37 -8.31 -21.36
N ALA A 85 9.42 -7.50 -21.85
CA ALA A 85 8.51 -7.81 -22.97
C ALA A 85 7.76 -9.17 -22.92
N ILE A 86 7.74 -9.88 -21.78
CA ILE A 86 7.01 -11.13 -21.60
C ILE A 86 5.70 -10.82 -20.85
N PRO A 87 4.57 -10.68 -21.57
CA PRO A 87 3.26 -10.55 -20.93
C PRO A 87 2.98 -11.77 -20.05
N GLY A 88 2.67 -11.53 -18.77
CA GLY A 88 2.25 -12.57 -17.83
C GLY A 88 3.35 -13.22 -16.97
N ASN A 89 4.64 -12.95 -17.18
CA ASN A 89 5.72 -13.60 -16.43
C ASN A 89 6.41 -12.69 -15.39
N TYR A 90 5.67 -11.76 -14.77
CA TYR A 90 6.22 -11.01 -13.63
C TYR A 90 6.41 -11.95 -12.45
N TYR A 91 7.65 -12.34 -12.16
CA TYR A 91 8.00 -13.24 -11.05
C TYR A 91 7.47 -12.78 -9.68
N ALA A 92 7.06 -11.50 -9.57
CA ALA A 92 6.51 -10.89 -8.37
C ALA A 92 4.98 -10.66 -8.37
N TRP A 93 4.20 -11.16 -9.35
CA TRP A 93 2.73 -10.96 -9.40
C TRP A 93 2.00 -11.25 -8.08
N PRO A 94 2.27 -12.36 -7.35
CA PRO A 94 1.58 -12.63 -6.09
C PRO A 94 1.86 -11.58 -5.02
N LEU A 95 3.11 -11.15 -4.89
CA LEU A 95 3.52 -10.11 -3.95
C LEU A 95 2.96 -8.74 -4.37
N ALA A 96 3.03 -8.43 -5.65
CA ALA A 96 2.50 -7.19 -6.17
C ALA A 96 0.97 -7.09 -6.00
N ALA A 97 0.24 -8.20 -6.18
CA ALA A 97 -1.20 -8.24 -5.94
C ALA A 97 -1.54 -7.97 -4.46
N LEU A 98 -0.72 -8.45 -3.53
CA LEU A 98 -0.87 -8.17 -2.10
C LEU A 98 -0.58 -6.68 -1.79
N ASP A 99 0.49 -6.11 -2.35
CA ASP A 99 0.79 -4.66 -2.26
C ASP A 99 -0.40 -3.84 -2.75
N PHE A 100 -0.90 -4.15 -3.95
CA PHE A 100 -2.07 -3.49 -4.54
C PHE A 100 -3.30 -3.60 -3.63
N GLY A 101 -3.60 -4.80 -3.15
CA GLY A 101 -4.76 -5.05 -2.29
C GLY A 101 -4.70 -4.24 -0.99
N VAL A 102 -3.55 -4.22 -0.33
CA VAL A 102 -3.37 -3.50 0.93
C VAL A 102 -3.39 -1.99 0.74
N LEU A 103 -2.72 -1.46 -0.28
CA LEU A 103 -2.74 -0.04 -0.60
C LEU A 103 -4.17 0.42 -0.97
N TRP A 104 -4.92 -0.39 -1.71
CA TRP A 104 -6.34 -0.13 -1.97
C TRP A 104 -7.19 -0.14 -0.70
N MET A 105 -6.94 -1.08 0.20
CA MET A 105 -7.68 -1.17 1.46
C MET A 105 -7.40 0.03 2.38
N LEU A 106 -6.14 0.48 2.44
CA LEU A 106 -5.73 1.70 3.13
C LEU A 106 -6.38 2.95 2.52
N ALA A 107 -6.39 3.07 1.19
CA ALA A 107 -7.03 4.17 0.48
C ALA A 107 -8.54 4.22 0.73
N ALA A 108 -9.23 3.07 0.63
CA ALA A 108 -10.66 2.97 0.88
C ALA A 108 -11.02 3.32 2.34
N TYR A 109 -10.23 2.83 3.30
CA TYR A 109 -10.40 3.16 4.71
C TYR A 109 -10.19 4.65 4.98
N ALA A 110 -9.11 5.24 4.46
CA ALA A 110 -8.81 6.65 4.61
C ALA A 110 -9.88 7.55 3.96
N ALA A 111 -10.36 7.19 2.77
CA ALA A 111 -11.45 7.88 2.09
C ALA A 111 -12.75 7.86 2.92
N ARG A 112 -13.07 6.72 3.54
CA ARG A 112 -14.24 6.58 4.43
C ARG A 112 -14.10 7.44 5.69
N MET A 113 -12.91 7.49 6.28
CA MET A 113 -12.63 8.31 7.47
C MET A 113 -12.62 9.81 7.17
N ARG A 114 -12.30 10.23 5.95
CA ARG A 114 -12.37 11.64 5.52
C ARG A 114 -13.80 12.17 5.34
N ARG A 115 -14.77 11.26 5.10
CA ARG A 115 -16.20 11.55 4.93
C ARG A 115 -16.98 11.58 6.26
N ARG A 116 -16.42 11.03 7.34
CA ARG A 116 -16.98 11.06 8.71
C ARG A 116 -16.39 12.22 9.49
#